data_AF-A0AAJ5QZN9-F1
#
_entry.id   AF-A0AAJ5QZN9-F1
#
_cell.length_a   1.000
_cell.length_b   1.000
_cell.length_c   1.000
_cell.angle_alpha   90.00
_cell.angle_beta   90.00
_cell.angle_gamma   90.00
#
_symmetry.space_group_name_H-M   'P 1'
#
loop_
_entity.id
_entity.type
_entity.pdbx_description
1 polymer ?
#
loop_
_entity_poly.entity_id
_entity_poly.type
_entity_poly.pdbx_seq_one_letter_code
_entity_poly.pdbx_strand_id
1 'polypeptide(L)'
;MSTLTNTNEKTQPSQATSAPTEAPPLDLGGLEDAKILALLEGFRIKEAKGLEGTLEILSFKDKRFSPLMRSWFKGRQDSEIGFSFGGGQECIRVRPTHPLYWHVCTVYTVNGLIAQITELRLEAKASAEAAKKGSEDAGKEVTA
;
A
#
# COMPACT_ATOMS: atom_id res chain seq x y z
N MET A 1 66.55 -22.08 13.84
CA MET A 1 65.26 -22.75 14.08
C MET A 1 64.23 -21.66 14.32
N SER A 2 63.27 -21.53 13.41
CA SER A 2 62.22 -20.50 13.43
C SER A 2 61.17 -20.78 14.50
N THR A 3 60.66 -19.72 15.15
CA THR A 3 59.30 -19.71 15.72
C THR A 3 58.81 -18.27 15.80
N LEU A 4 57.89 -17.95 14.90
CA LEU A 4 56.97 -16.81 14.96
C LEU A 4 55.86 -17.16 15.96
N THR A 5 55.33 -16.18 16.69
CA THR A 5 53.88 -15.96 16.79
C THR A 5 53.55 -14.56 17.31
N ASN A 6 52.57 -13.99 16.63
CA ASN A 6 51.98 -12.66 16.71
C ASN A 6 51.08 -12.49 17.95
N THR A 7 50.64 -11.24 18.15
CA THR A 7 49.30 -10.81 18.62
C THR A 7 49.22 -10.19 20.03
N ASN A 8 49.08 -8.87 20.09
CA ASN A 8 48.20 -8.17 21.05
C ASN A 8 47.89 -6.76 20.52
N GLU A 9 47.10 -6.65 19.45
CA GLU A 9 46.29 -5.45 19.24
C GLU A 9 44.98 -5.64 20.00
N LYS A 10 44.87 -4.96 21.13
CA LYS A 10 43.63 -4.83 21.89
C LYS A 10 42.75 -3.80 21.19
N THR A 11 42.06 -4.21 20.12
CA THR A 11 41.04 -3.37 19.48
C THR A 11 39.75 -3.47 20.28
N GLN A 12 39.47 -2.39 21.01
CA GLN A 12 38.20 -2.13 21.66
C GLN A 12 37.12 -1.94 20.57
N PRO A 13 35.97 -2.64 20.62
CA PRO A 13 34.90 -2.36 19.68
C PRO A 13 34.29 -1.00 20.04
N SER A 14 34.59 0.01 19.23
CA SER A 14 33.86 1.27 19.25
C SER A 14 32.40 0.95 18.91
N GLN A 15 31.49 1.31 19.81
CA GLN A 15 30.05 1.19 19.58
C GLN A 15 29.70 1.99 18.32
N ALA A 16 29.45 1.27 17.22
CA ALA A 16 28.85 1.85 16.03
C ALA A 16 27.42 2.23 16.40
N THR A 17 27.21 3.52 16.63
CA THR A 17 25.89 4.16 16.66
C THR A 17 25.16 3.74 15.38
N SER A 18 24.13 2.89 15.52
CA SER A 18 23.29 2.47 14.40
C SER A 18 22.62 3.69 13.79
N ALA A 19 23.17 4.18 12.68
CA ALA A 19 22.41 4.98 11.74
C ALA A 19 21.23 4.12 11.25
N PRO A 20 20.04 4.70 11.01
CA PRO A 20 18.98 3.98 10.32
C PRO A 20 19.59 3.50 9.01
N THR A 21 19.62 2.18 8.79
CA THR A 21 20.06 1.63 7.51
C THR A 21 19.08 2.14 6.46
N GLU A 22 19.46 3.24 5.81
CA GLU A 22 18.74 3.79 4.66
C GLU A 22 18.57 2.63 3.69
N ALA A 23 17.31 2.31 3.41
CA ALA A 23 17.00 1.17 2.58
C ALA A 23 17.68 1.38 1.23
N PRO A 24 18.33 0.37 0.64
CA PRO A 24 19.18 0.57 -0.54
C PRO A 24 18.40 1.31 -1.65
N PRO A 25 19.03 2.28 -2.33
CA PRO A 25 18.37 3.12 -3.33
C PRO A 25 17.58 2.28 -4.31
N LEU A 26 16.32 2.63 -4.50
CA LEU A 26 15.44 1.92 -5.40
C LEU A 26 15.65 2.49 -6.81
N ASP A 27 16.18 1.68 -7.71
CA ASP A 27 16.24 2.05 -9.13
C ASP A 27 14.84 1.97 -9.74
N LEU A 28 14.22 3.14 -9.85
CA LEU A 28 12.90 3.32 -10.45
C LEU A 28 12.98 3.55 -11.97
N GLY A 29 14.16 3.37 -12.58
CA GLY A 29 14.37 3.60 -14.01
C GLY A 29 14.14 5.06 -14.43
N GLY A 30 14.33 6.00 -13.50
CA GLY A 30 14.06 7.42 -13.71
C GLY A 30 12.56 7.78 -13.78
N LEU A 31 11.66 6.93 -13.30
CA LEU A 31 10.24 7.29 -13.19
C LEU A 31 10.05 8.44 -12.20
N GLU A 32 9.33 9.46 -12.64
CA GLU A 32 8.81 10.53 -11.80
C GLU A 32 7.67 10.03 -10.90
N ASP A 33 7.49 10.67 -9.74
CA ASP A 33 6.47 10.32 -8.75
C ASP A 33 5.07 10.20 -9.34
N ALA A 34 4.69 11.09 -10.26
CA ALA A 34 3.39 11.05 -10.93
C ALA A 34 3.15 9.76 -11.72
N LYS A 35 4.20 9.23 -12.38
CA LYS A 35 4.10 7.97 -13.14
C LYS A 35 3.97 6.76 -12.21
N ILE A 36 4.65 6.80 -11.06
CA ILE A 36 4.56 5.76 -10.03
C ILE A 36 3.15 5.73 -9.46
N LEU A 37 2.60 6.89 -9.11
CA LEU A 37 1.22 7.01 -8.61
C LEU A 37 0.22 6.48 -9.64
N ALA A 38 0.31 6.90 -10.90
CA ALA A 38 -0.58 6.43 -11.97
C ALA A 38 -0.53 4.90 -12.17
N LEU A 39 0.64 4.28 -12.00
CA LEU A 39 0.76 2.82 -12.06
C LEU A 39 0.10 2.15 -10.85
N LEU A 40 0.22 2.74 -9.66
CA LEU A 40 -0.36 2.21 -8.43
C LEU A 40 -1.88 2.40 -8.33
N GLU A 41 -2.42 3.48 -8.87
CA GLU A 41 -3.86 3.78 -8.90
C GLU A 41 -4.71 2.68 -9.54
N GLY A 42 -4.13 1.94 -10.50
CA GLY A 42 -4.80 0.80 -11.12
C GLY A 42 -5.05 -0.37 -10.17
N PHE A 43 -4.40 -0.42 -9.00
CA PHE A 43 -4.47 -1.56 -8.11
C PHE A 43 -5.35 -1.31 -6.90
N ARG A 44 -5.96 -2.40 -6.41
CA ARG A 44 -6.64 -2.37 -5.11
C ARG A 44 -5.59 -2.44 -4.01
N ILE A 45 -5.60 -1.45 -3.11
CA ILE A 45 -4.72 -1.40 -1.94
C ILE A 45 -5.57 -1.49 -0.67
N LYS A 46 -5.10 -2.26 0.31
CA LYS A 46 -5.74 -2.41 1.62
C LYS A 46 -4.68 -2.59 2.71
N GLU A 47 -5.07 -2.57 3.97
CA GLU A 47 -4.18 -2.98 5.06
C GLU A 47 -3.98 -4.50 5.07
N ALA A 48 -2.76 -4.91 5.39
CA ALA A 48 -2.38 -6.30 5.59
C ALA A 48 -2.90 -6.79 6.94
N LYS A 49 -3.61 -7.92 6.95
CA LYS A 49 -4.11 -8.49 8.22
C LYS A 49 -2.96 -9.00 9.07
N GLY A 50 -2.92 -8.59 10.33
CA GLY A 50 -1.92 -9.05 11.30
C GLY A 50 -0.52 -8.43 11.13
N LEU A 51 -0.38 -7.41 10.28
CA LEU A 51 0.87 -6.68 10.07
C LEU A 51 0.58 -5.17 10.16
N GLU A 52 0.78 -4.61 11.34
CA GLU A 52 0.49 -3.20 11.62
C GLU A 52 1.22 -2.26 10.65
N GLY A 53 0.49 -1.27 10.14
CA GLY A 53 1.00 -0.29 9.17
C GLY A 53 1.42 -0.86 7.81
N THR A 54 1.27 -2.16 7.57
CA THR A 54 1.66 -2.77 6.29
C THR A 54 0.51 -2.70 5.31
N LEU A 55 0.80 -2.27 4.08
CA LEU A 55 -0.18 -2.19 3.01
C LEU A 55 -0.02 -3.36 2.05
N GLU A 56 -1.13 -3.92 1.58
CA GLU A 56 -1.22 -4.96 0.56
C GLU A 56 -1.72 -4.35 -0.75
N ILE A 57 -0.86 -4.35 -1.77
CA ILE A 57 -1.25 -4.12 -3.16
C ILE A 57 -1.73 -5.45 -3.72
N LEU A 58 -2.94 -5.49 -4.27
CA LEU A 58 -3.54 -6.70 -4.82
C LEU A 58 -3.51 -6.65 -6.35
N SER A 59 -3.04 -7.72 -6.98
CA SER A 59 -3.08 -7.86 -8.44
C SER A 59 -4.53 -7.97 -8.91
N PHE A 60 -4.80 -7.90 -10.21
CA PHE A 60 -6.13 -8.28 -10.70
C PHE A 60 -6.33 -9.79 -10.60
N LYS A 61 -7.57 -10.26 -10.42
CA LYS A 61 -7.88 -11.70 -10.39
C LYS A 61 -7.18 -12.43 -11.55
N ASP A 62 -6.52 -13.53 -11.21
CA ASP A 62 -5.78 -14.42 -12.13
C ASP A 62 -4.64 -13.77 -12.91
N LYS A 63 -4.26 -12.53 -12.58
CA LYS A 63 -3.11 -11.83 -13.17
C LYS A 63 -1.99 -11.66 -12.15
N ARG A 64 -0.76 -11.83 -12.60
CA ARG A 64 0.44 -11.46 -11.84
C ARG A 64 0.81 -10.00 -12.08
N PHE A 65 1.55 -9.44 -11.13
CA PHE A 65 2.18 -8.13 -11.32
C PHE A 65 3.18 -8.17 -12.48
N SER A 66 3.31 -7.04 -13.17
CA SER A 66 4.29 -6.90 -14.24
C SER A 66 5.71 -7.13 -13.71
N PRO A 67 6.66 -7.61 -14.55
CA PRO A 67 8.04 -7.79 -14.13
C PRO A 67 8.67 -6.52 -13.53
N LEU A 68 8.36 -5.35 -14.10
CA LEU A 68 8.79 -4.05 -13.61
C LEU A 68 8.26 -3.76 -12.20
N MET A 69 6.97 -3.98 -11.97
CA MET A 69 6.41 -3.74 -10.64
C MET A 69 7.01 -4.71 -9.63
N ARG A 70 7.18 -5.99 -10.00
CA ARG A 70 7.83 -6.98 -9.13
C ARG A 70 9.27 -6.60 -8.78
N SER A 71 10.04 -6.03 -9.72
CA SER A 71 11.44 -5.65 -9.45
C SER A 71 11.57 -4.56 -8.40
N TRP A 72 10.54 -3.73 -8.18
CA TRP A 72 10.57 -2.72 -7.13
C TRP A 72 10.49 -3.29 -5.71
N PHE A 73 9.99 -4.52 -5.54
CA PHE A 73 9.73 -5.11 -4.21
C PHE A 73 10.47 -6.44 -3.98
N LYS A 74 10.94 -7.09 -5.04
CA LYS A 74 11.55 -8.42 -4.95
C LYS A 74 12.89 -8.35 -4.21
N GLY A 75 13.06 -9.26 -3.25
CA GLY A 75 14.34 -9.45 -2.55
C GLY A 75 14.66 -8.42 -1.48
N ARG A 76 13.73 -7.53 -1.15
CA ARG A 76 13.89 -6.56 -0.07
C ARG A 76 13.29 -7.09 1.23
N GLN A 77 13.77 -6.57 2.36
CA GLN A 77 13.29 -6.92 3.70
C GLN A 77 12.01 -6.18 4.11
N ASP A 78 11.75 -5.05 3.48
CA ASP A 78 10.65 -4.12 3.73
C ASP A 78 9.45 -4.38 2.80
N SER A 79 9.52 -5.42 1.97
CA SER A 79 8.40 -5.86 1.12
C SER A 79 8.41 -7.36 0.86
N GLU A 80 7.23 -7.93 0.61
CA GLU A 80 7.05 -9.35 0.33
C GLU A 80 6.07 -9.52 -0.84
N ILE A 81 6.45 -10.36 -1.83
CA ILE A 81 5.54 -10.78 -2.90
C ILE A 81 5.01 -12.17 -2.53
N GLY A 82 3.70 -12.28 -2.38
CA GLY A 82 3.03 -13.52 -2.00
C GLY A 82 1.67 -13.69 -2.68
N PHE A 83 0.84 -14.55 -2.10
CA PHE A 83 -0.54 -14.74 -2.52
C PHE A 83 -1.48 -14.38 -1.37
N SER A 84 -2.54 -13.67 -1.71
CA SER A 84 -3.59 -13.32 -0.76
C SER A 84 -4.27 -14.60 -0.22
N PHE A 85 -4.55 -14.59 1.07
CA PHE A 85 -5.16 -15.73 1.77
C PHE A 85 -6.55 -16.01 1.17
N GLY A 86 -6.74 -17.22 0.61
CA GLY A 86 -8.03 -17.71 0.11
C GLY A 86 -8.41 -17.31 -1.33
N GLY A 87 -7.56 -16.61 -2.08
CA GLY A 87 -7.98 -16.00 -3.35
C GLY A 87 -7.16 -16.30 -4.60
N GLY A 88 -6.02 -16.98 -4.52
CA GLY A 88 -5.12 -17.23 -5.67
C GLY A 88 -4.52 -15.96 -6.31
N GLN A 89 -4.92 -14.78 -5.83
CA GLN A 89 -4.51 -13.47 -6.29
C GLN A 89 -3.16 -13.11 -5.68
N GLU A 90 -2.25 -12.66 -6.52
CA GLU A 90 -0.92 -12.21 -6.11
C GLU A 90 -1.04 -10.90 -5.32
N CYS A 91 -0.25 -10.77 -4.26
CA CYS A 91 -0.21 -9.54 -3.46
C CYS A 91 1.23 -9.13 -3.17
N ILE A 92 1.43 -7.82 -3.03
CA ILE A 92 2.68 -7.23 -2.54
C ILE A 92 2.39 -6.56 -1.21
N ARG A 93 3.03 -7.05 -0.15
CA ARG A 93 3.03 -6.40 1.16
C ARG A 93 4.17 -5.39 1.20
N VAL A 94 3.85 -4.17 1.62
CA VAL A 94 4.78 -3.04 1.65
C VAL A 94 4.78 -2.49 3.08
N ARG A 95 5.93 -2.56 3.74
CA ARG A 95 6.11 -2.04 5.11
C ARG A 95 6.40 -0.54 5.08
N PRO A 96 6.14 0.20 6.18
CA PRO A 96 6.41 1.64 6.27
C PRO A 96 7.82 2.08 5.90
N THR A 97 8.82 1.21 6.09
CA THR A 97 10.23 1.49 5.80
C THR A 97 10.59 1.38 4.31
N HIS A 98 9.66 0.91 3.46
CA HIS A 98 9.92 0.73 2.03
C HIS A 98 9.95 2.10 1.31
N PRO A 99 10.89 2.36 0.37
CA PRO A 99 10.99 3.65 -0.32
C PRO A 99 9.70 4.08 -1.04
N LEU A 100 8.96 3.14 -1.62
CA LEU A 100 7.66 3.38 -2.26
C LEU A 100 6.45 3.42 -1.30
N TYR A 101 6.66 3.27 0.01
CA TYR A 101 5.54 3.21 0.95
C TYR A 101 4.68 4.47 0.89
N TRP A 102 5.30 5.64 0.75
CA TRP A 102 4.59 6.91 0.62
C TRP A 102 3.63 6.93 -0.59
N HIS A 103 4.08 6.47 -1.76
CA HIS A 103 3.23 6.40 -2.96
C HIS A 103 2.07 5.42 -2.76
N VAL A 104 2.34 4.25 -2.17
CA VAL A 104 1.31 3.23 -1.88
C VAL A 104 0.29 3.76 -0.86
N CYS A 105 0.74 4.44 0.19
CA CYS A 105 -0.10 5.04 1.21
C CYS A 105 -0.96 6.19 0.66
N THR A 106 -0.40 6.99 -0.25
CA THR A 106 -1.11 8.07 -0.94
C THR A 106 -2.31 7.50 -1.71
N VAL A 107 -2.07 6.48 -2.55
CA VAL A 107 -3.14 5.84 -3.33
C VAL A 107 -4.17 5.16 -2.42
N TYR A 108 -3.73 4.48 -1.36
CA TYR A 108 -4.63 3.89 -0.36
C TYR A 108 -5.57 4.93 0.26
N THR A 109 -5.03 6.07 0.68
CA THR A 109 -5.78 7.16 1.31
C THR A 109 -6.77 7.79 0.34
N VAL A 110 -6.32 8.10 -0.89
CA VAL A 110 -7.18 8.67 -1.94
C VAL A 110 -8.32 7.72 -2.30
N ASN A 111 -8.04 6.43 -2.44
CA ASN A 111 -9.08 5.43 -2.71
C ASN A 111 -10.12 5.35 -1.59
N GLY A 112 -9.68 5.45 -0.33
CA GLY A 112 -10.58 5.51 0.83
C GLY A 112 -11.48 6.75 0.80
N LEU A 113 -10.92 7.93 0.49
CA LEU A 113 -11.68 9.18 0.38
C LEU A 113 -12.70 9.14 -0.77
N ILE A 114 -12.32 8.61 -1.93
CA ILE A 114 -13.22 8.45 -3.08
C ILE A 114 -14.40 7.53 -2.72
N ALA A 115 -14.14 6.44 -2.01
CA ALA A 115 -15.19 5.52 -1.55
C ALA A 115 -16.17 6.22 -0.61
N GLN A 116 -15.67 6.95 0.39
CA GLN A 116 -16.52 7.70 1.33
C GLN A 116 -17.37 8.77 0.63
N ILE A 117 -16.77 9.55 -0.29
CA ILE A 117 -17.52 10.56 -1.06
C ILE A 117 -18.62 9.90 -1.91
N THR A 118 -18.33 8.73 -2.49
CA THR A 118 -19.29 8.00 -3.30
C THR A 118 -20.46 7.51 -2.46
N GLU A 119 -20.18 6.96 -1.27
CA GLU A 119 -21.20 6.51 -0.32
C GLU A 119 -22.12 7.66 0.10
N LEU A 120 -21.55 8.80 0.54
CA LEU A 120 -22.31 9.99 0.91
C LEU A 120 -23.22 10.49 -0.22
N ARG A 121 -22.75 10.45 -1.47
CA ARG A 121 -23.55 10.84 -2.65
C ARG A 121 -24.73 9.89 -2.88
N LEU A 122 -24.54 8.60 -2.68
CA LEU A 122 -25.59 7.60 -2.82
C LEU A 122 -26.65 7.76 -1.71
N GLU A 123 -26.23 7.99 -0.47
CA GLU A 123 -27.13 8.26 0.65
C GLU A 123 -27.94 9.55 0.46
N ALA A 124 -27.30 10.63 0.03
CA ALA A 124 -27.97 11.88 -0.28
C ALA A 124 -29.01 11.72 -1.40
N LYS A 125 -28.68 10.95 -2.44
CA LYS A 125 -29.61 10.66 -3.54
C LYS A 125 -30.80 9.82 -3.07
N ALA A 126 -30.56 8.78 -2.26
CA ALA A 126 -31.62 7.94 -1.69
C ALA A 126 -32.56 8.76 -0.78
N SER A 127 -31.99 9.65 0.04
CA SER A 127 -32.76 10.54 0.92
C SER A 127 -33.62 11.52 0.13
N ALA A 128 -33.08 12.12 -0.94
CA ALA A 128 -33.84 13.00 -1.82
C ALA A 128 -34.97 12.27 -2.56
N GLU A 129 -34.75 11.02 -2.97
CA GLU A 129 -35.79 10.20 -3.61
C GLU A 129 -36.90 9.79 -2.63
N ALA A 130 -36.54 9.43 -1.39
CA ALA A 130 -37.50 9.14 -0.33
C ALA A 130 -38.37 10.37 0.02
N ALA A 131 -37.76 11.56 0.12
CA ALA A 131 -38.48 12.81 0.36
C ALA A 131 -39.47 13.15 -0.77
N LYS A 132 -39.09 12.91 -2.04
CA LYS A 132 -40.00 13.06 -3.17
C LYS A 132 -41.19 12.11 -3.09
N LYS A 133 -40.97 10.83 -2.79
CA LYS A 133 -42.05 9.84 -2.64
C LYS A 133 -42.99 10.18 -1.48
N GLY A 134 -42.45 10.59 -0.33
CA GLY A 134 -43.27 11.00 0.82
C GLY A 134 -44.13 12.24 0.54
N SER A 135 -43.61 13.20 -0.23
CA SER A 135 -44.38 14.38 -0.66
C SER A 135 -45.47 14.05 -1.70
N GLU A 136 -45.25 13.05 -2.55
CA GLU A 136 -46.21 12.64 -3.58
C GLU A 136 -47.36 11.81 -3.00
N ASP A 137 -47.09 11.03 -1.95
CA ASP A 137 -48.09 10.24 -1.22
C ASP A 137 -48.98 11.15 -0.34
N ALA A 138 -48.38 12.10 0.38
CA ALA A 138 -49.11 13.10 1.17
C ALA A 138 -49.98 14.04 0.31
N GLY A 139 -49.59 14.27 -0.95
CA GLY A 139 -50.37 15.10 -1.89
C GLY A 139 -51.66 14.42 -2.38
N LYS A 140 -51.75 13.08 -2.34
CA LYS A 140 -52.94 12.34 -2.75
C LYS A 140 -53.98 12.20 -1.63
N GLU A 141 -53.55 12.17 -0.37
CA GLU A 141 -54.44 12.03 0.79
C GLU A 141 -55.25 13.30 1.09
N VAL A 142 -54.78 14.49 0.66
CA VAL A 142 -55.45 15.77 0.90
C VAL A 142 -56.55 16.08 -0.12
N THR A 143 -56.67 15.30 -1.20
CA THR A 143 -57.65 15.52 -2.30
C THR A 143 -58.82 14.53 -2.32
N ALA A 144 -58.97 13.68 -1.31
CA ALA A 144 -60.07 12.71 -1.19
C ALA A 144 -61.21 13.20 -0.28
#